data_AF-A0A3B8KZZ6-F1
#
_entry.id   AF-A0A3B8KZZ6-F1
#
_cell.length_a   1.000
_cell.length_b   1.000
_cell.length_c   1.000
_cell.angle_alpha   90.00
_cell.angle_beta   90.00
_cell.angle_gamma   90.00
#
_symmetry.space_group_name_H-M   'P 1'
#
loop_
_entity.id
_entity.type
_entity.pdbx_description
1 polymer ?
#
loop_
_entity_poly.entity_id
_entity_poly.type
_entity_poly.pdbx_seq_one_letter_code
_entity_poly.pdbx_strand_id
1 'polypeptide(L)'
;MTRHNRTVVSLVLFLGGVCCWNPASAVETVPDPEPAVAAGRVDEYLVSARAYLATHANGDRAARVALDALMVASTHRKAAAVTEFKAILVMDHGKTLAGRFALSQFVDGKGCREFLDGIISKNVGSLRLPMARKYISGVRRAAEFWGPEVLSDDGFLLKTALAADLAGDKAVRLQCLSRLKRDKPGVARVAKLVFDPEIDAIKKIVGLQELSADVPVATDLVTHFLGRLPEASRARPEILRVSGNNLLSDNRFDEARDVLRQLVKAVPDDGQAVVWSAWTEAIVGDGVEVGAAVSSLRSFARKHEKSEWADTATRLAGAVAGHRQRLSTVVDEFGAVLADWRKAPPQLVKLQLVHSLANGSKLDGFVSFDVAAKQFEATAVRNGGVAVAIRSAPMGSRLFFAEDPVIYRLKGKAIFPQPRFSITRDVDGSFKGLVQLTTSNKPTAMQDLTGMITSSEWLSSRKKLAEVVNHLVIKKGWHPSEAVHREGELRLRLLRPRVGRPGFHETTIQLDRRRQRMTVRLNRFDVTIAYGNTKATEWLAGPDWPE
;
A
#
# COMPACT_ATOMS: atom_id res chain seq x y z
N MET A 1 -30.71 16.63 -2.93
CA MET A 1 -30.56 17.81 -3.81
C MET A 1 -29.28 18.54 -3.40
N THR A 2 -28.14 18.15 -3.95
CA THR A 2 -27.50 18.56 -5.22
C THR A 2 -26.37 19.56 -4.97
N ARG A 3 -25.19 19.12 -5.39
CA ARG A 3 -23.84 19.66 -5.21
C ARG A 3 -23.59 20.93 -6.05
N HIS A 4 -24.57 21.83 -6.15
CA HIS A 4 -24.50 22.97 -7.09
C HIS A 4 -24.60 24.38 -6.48
N ASN A 5 -24.78 24.56 -5.16
CA ASN A 5 -24.93 25.90 -4.56
C ASN A 5 -23.83 26.32 -3.56
N ARG A 6 -22.63 25.73 -3.62
CA ARG A 6 -21.42 26.31 -2.98
C ARG A 6 -20.55 27.12 -3.95
N THR A 7 -20.92 27.17 -5.23
CA THR A 7 -20.28 27.99 -6.26
C THR A 7 -20.64 29.47 -6.17
N VAL A 8 -21.64 29.86 -5.36
CA VAL A 8 -22.16 31.24 -5.34
C VAL A 8 -21.67 32.08 -4.14
N VAL A 9 -21.12 31.46 -3.09
CA VAL A 9 -20.51 32.20 -1.96
C VAL A 9 -18.98 32.35 -2.11
N SER A 10 -18.35 31.54 -2.97
CA SER A 10 -16.95 31.73 -3.39
C SER A 10 -16.77 32.66 -4.59
N LEU A 11 -17.87 33.05 -5.28
CA LEU A 11 -17.84 33.99 -6.40
C LEU A 11 -17.98 35.46 -5.95
N VAL A 12 -18.48 35.72 -4.73
CA VAL A 12 -18.70 37.08 -4.20
C VAL A 12 -17.55 37.56 -3.30
N LEU A 13 -16.68 36.67 -2.83
CA LEU A 13 -15.36 37.04 -2.28
C LEU A 13 -14.28 37.16 -3.37
N PHE A 14 -14.63 36.91 -4.63
CA PHE A 14 -13.75 37.02 -5.79
C PHE A 14 -13.95 38.31 -6.61
N LEU A 15 -14.87 39.21 -6.20
CA LEU A 15 -15.23 40.42 -6.97
C LEU A 15 -15.09 41.74 -6.20
N GLY A 16 -14.46 41.73 -5.03
CA GLY A 16 -14.26 42.94 -4.18
C GLY A 16 -12.80 43.36 -3.96
N GLY A 17 -11.87 42.91 -4.81
CA GLY A 17 -10.43 43.12 -4.60
C GLY A 17 -9.65 43.34 -5.89
N VAL A 18 -10.13 44.23 -6.75
CA VAL A 18 -9.32 44.83 -7.82
C VAL A 18 -9.44 46.33 -7.67
N CYS A 19 -8.40 46.94 -7.11
CA CYS A 19 -7.92 48.27 -7.45
C CYS A 19 -6.50 48.38 -6.89
N CYS A 20 -5.56 48.72 -7.77
CA CYS A 20 -4.12 48.90 -7.52
C CYS A 20 -3.24 47.64 -7.62
N TRP A 21 -3.11 47.08 -8.83
CA TRP A 21 -1.77 46.95 -9.43
C TRP A 21 -1.88 46.95 -10.96
N ASN A 22 -1.14 47.86 -11.58
CA ASN A 22 -1.00 47.99 -13.02
C ASN A 22 -0.51 46.68 -13.65
N PRO A 23 -0.90 46.39 -14.90
CA PRO A 23 -0.30 45.32 -15.68
C PRO A 23 1.09 45.80 -16.11
N ALA A 24 2.11 45.46 -15.34
CA ALA A 24 3.45 45.38 -15.92
C ALA A 24 3.41 44.22 -16.90
N SER A 25 3.60 44.52 -18.17
CA SER A 25 4.01 43.58 -19.21
C SER A 25 5.08 42.65 -18.64
N ALA A 26 4.69 41.44 -18.25
CA ALA A 26 5.58 40.47 -17.65
C ALA A 26 6.50 39.94 -18.75
N VAL A 27 7.70 40.52 -18.81
CA VAL A 27 8.88 39.84 -19.34
C VAL A 27 8.91 38.44 -18.70
N GLU A 28 9.03 37.39 -19.52
CA GLU A 28 9.24 35.99 -19.13
C GLU A 28 10.45 35.88 -18.19
N THR A 29 10.23 36.08 -16.89
CA THR A 29 11.29 36.12 -15.89
C THR A 29 11.60 34.71 -15.43
N VAL A 30 12.87 34.32 -15.60
CA VAL A 30 13.37 33.03 -15.11
C VAL A 30 13.32 33.03 -13.58
N PRO A 31 12.70 32.02 -12.94
CA PRO A 31 12.53 32.01 -11.50
C PRO A 31 13.88 31.90 -10.78
N ASP A 32 14.14 32.81 -9.85
CA ASP A 32 15.36 32.86 -9.03
C ASP A 32 15.11 32.18 -7.67
N PRO A 33 15.86 31.13 -7.29
CA PRO A 33 15.70 30.44 -6.01
C PRO A 33 16.09 31.28 -4.80
N GLU A 34 17.12 32.13 -4.90
CA GLU A 34 17.76 32.76 -3.73
C GLU A 34 16.79 33.68 -2.94
N PRO A 35 16.02 34.58 -3.59
CA PRO A 35 15.06 35.43 -2.88
C PRO A 35 13.93 34.63 -2.22
N ALA A 36 13.51 33.52 -2.85
CA ALA A 36 12.43 32.69 -2.33
C ALA A 36 12.89 31.85 -1.12
N VAL A 37 14.10 31.30 -1.17
CA VAL A 37 14.71 30.57 -0.05
C VAL A 37 14.94 31.51 1.13
N ALA A 38 15.52 32.69 0.89
CA ALA A 38 15.75 33.70 1.93
C ALA A 38 14.44 34.16 2.61
N ALA A 39 13.34 34.23 1.87
CA ALA A 39 12.02 34.59 2.39
C ALA A 39 11.20 33.40 2.94
N GLY A 40 11.73 32.17 2.95
CA GLY A 40 11.01 30.97 3.39
C GLY A 40 9.88 30.52 2.45
N ARG A 41 9.79 31.04 1.22
CA ARG A 41 8.74 30.80 0.22
C ARG A 41 9.11 29.67 -0.75
N VAL A 42 9.62 28.57 -0.21
CA VAL A 42 10.13 27.42 -0.98
C VAL A 42 9.05 26.83 -1.90
N ASP A 43 7.83 26.65 -1.39
CA ASP A 43 6.76 26.04 -2.17
C ASP A 43 6.29 26.93 -3.33
N GLU A 44 6.30 28.26 -3.16
CA GLU A 44 6.01 29.22 -4.23
C GLU A 44 7.05 29.13 -5.35
N TYR A 45 8.34 29.08 -5.01
CA TYR A 45 9.39 28.91 -6.01
C TYR A 45 9.25 27.61 -6.78
N LEU A 46 8.99 26.48 -6.11
CA LEU A 46 8.81 25.20 -6.80
C LEU A 46 7.59 25.22 -7.73
N VAL A 47 6.53 25.96 -7.40
CA VAL A 47 5.38 26.19 -8.29
C VAL A 47 5.78 27.03 -9.51
N SER A 48 6.50 28.14 -9.30
CA SER A 48 6.98 28.99 -10.41
C SER A 48 7.96 28.26 -11.33
N ALA A 49 8.85 27.44 -10.78
CA ALA A 49 9.77 26.60 -11.56
C ALA A 49 9.01 25.59 -12.44
N ARG A 50 7.97 24.95 -11.91
CA ARG A 50 7.10 24.07 -12.72
C ARG A 50 6.39 24.83 -13.84
N ALA A 51 5.81 25.99 -13.53
CA ALA A 51 5.11 26.81 -14.51
C ALA A 51 6.05 27.25 -15.65
N TYR A 52 7.28 27.67 -15.30
CA TYR A 52 8.30 28.03 -16.28
C TYR A 52 8.69 26.84 -17.16
N LEU A 53 9.00 25.66 -16.58
CA LEU A 53 9.39 24.47 -17.34
C LEU A 53 8.26 23.91 -18.20
N ALA A 54 6.99 24.12 -17.83
CA ALA A 54 5.85 23.71 -18.63
C ALA A 54 5.75 24.51 -19.94
N THR A 55 6.10 25.79 -19.93
CA THR A 55 6.02 26.69 -21.10
C THR A 55 7.35 26.81 -21.86
N HIS A 56 8.48 26.60 -21.18
CA HIS A 56 9.83 26.78 -21.71
C HIS A 56 10.67 25.49 -21.70
N ALA A 57 10.04 24.33 -21.88
CA ALA A 57 10.69 23.02 -21.74
C ALA A 57 11.96 22.83 -22.61
N ASN A 58 12.09 23.55 -23.72
CA ASN A 58 13.24 23.48 -24.62
C ASN A 58 14.11 24.75 -24.60
N GLY A 59 13.86 25.69 -23.68
CA GLY A 59 14.62 26.94 -23.59
C GLY A 59 16.01 26.76 -22.99
N ASP A 60 16.93 27.68 -23.31
CA ASP A 60 18.35 27.61 -22.91
C ASP A 60 18.56 27.55 -21.39
N ARG A 61 17.61 28.10 -20.63
CA ARG A 61 17.65 28.14 -19.15
C ARG A 61 16.88 27.02 -18.48
N ALA A 62 16.13 26.20 -19.22
CA ALA A 62 15.26 25.16 -18.64
C ALA A 62 16.05 24.14 -17.80
N ALA A 63 17.19 23.66 -18.31
CA ALA A 63 18.03 22.73 -17.58
C ALA A 63 18.62 23.34 -16.30
N ARG A 64 18.89 24.65 -16.29
CA ARG A 64 19.37 25.37 -15.10
C ARG A 64 18.27 25.51 -14.06
N VAL A 65 17.08 25.95 -14.47
CA VAL A 65 15.90 26.07 -13.58
C VAL A 65 15.55 24.73 -12.94
N ALA A 66 15.58 23.64 -13.71
CA ALA A 66 15.32 22.30 -13.17
C ALA A 66 16.39 21.86 -12.15
N LEU A 67 17.66 22.22 -12.35
CA LEU A 67 18.73 21.93 -11.40
C LEU A 67 18.57 22.74 -10.11
N ASP A 68 18.32 24.03 -10.22
CA ASP A 68 18.12 24.91 -9.06
C ASP A 68 16.91 24.44 -8.24
N ALA A 69 15.82 24.06 -8.91
CA ALA A 69 14.64 23.46 -8.26
C ALA A 69 14.92 22.12 -7.60
N LEU A 70 15.75 21.25 -8.20
CA LEU A 70 16.20 20.01 -7.58
C LEU A 70 17.03 20.27 -6.31
N MET A 71 17.94 21.25 -6.34
CA MET A 71 18.77 21.63 -5.19
C MET A 71 17.94 22.16 -4.03
N VAL A 72 17.00 23.08 -4.31
CA VAL A 72 16.06 23.62 -3.32
C VAL A 72 15.19 22.50 -2.74
N ALA A 73 14.60 21.66 -3.59
CA ALA A 73 13.75 20.56 -3.13
C ALA A 73 14.51 19.55 -2.25
N SER A 74 15.77 19.26 -2.59
CA SER A 74 16.62 18.33 -1.82
C SER A 74 16.97 18.90 -0.45
N THR A 75 17.40 20.16 -0.40
CA THR A 75 17.78 20.87 0.84
C THR A 75 16.60 20.97 1.81
N HIS A 76 15.40 21.21 1.29
CA HIS A 76 14.17 21.32 2.09
C HIS A 76 13.37 20.01 2.22
N ARG A 77 13.95 18.87 1.85
CA ARG A 77 13.36 17.51 2.01
C ARG A 77 11.99 17.33 1.34
N LYS A 78 11.78 17.97 0.19
CA LYS A 78 10.54 17.88 -0.61
C LYS A 78 10.62 16.69 -1.58
N ALA A 79 10.47 15.46 -1.07
CA ALA A 79 10.73 14.22 -1.80
C ALA A 79 10.02 14.08 -3.17
N ALA A 80 8.76 14.53 -3.26
CA ALA A 80 8.01 14.51 -4.53
C ALA A 80 8.64 15.43 -5.58
N ALA A 81 9.01 16.66 -5.20
CA ALA A 81 9.67 17.62 -6.07
C ALA A 81 11.07 17.16 -6.48
N VAL A 82 11.83 16.53 -5.57
CA VAL A 82 13.14 15.92 -5.89
C VAL A 82 12.99 14.90 -7.01
N THR A 83 11.99 14.01 -6.91
CA THR A 83 11.73 12.99 -7.93
C THR A 83 11.36 13.62 -9.28
N GLU A 84 10.49 14.63 -9.25
CA GLU A 84 10.00 15.35 -10.43
C GLU A 84 11.11 16.08 -11.19
N PHE A 85 11.87 16.95 -10.53
CA PHE A 85 12.92 17.72 -11.19
C PHE A 85 14.11 16.84 -11.61
N LYS A 86 14.44 15.79 -10.85
CA LYS A 86 15.42 14.79 -11.29
C LYS A 86 14.95 14.06 -12.55
N ALA A 87 13.66 13.74 -12.65
CA ALA A 87 13.09 13.09 -13.83
C ALA A 87 13.14 14.01 -15.06
N ILE A 88 12.80 15.29 -14.91
CA ILE A 88 12.93 16.31 -15.98
C ILE A 88 14.38 16.39 -16.46
N LEU A 89 15.34 16.52 -15.55
CA LEU A 89 16.76 16.62 -15.91
C LEU A 89 17.26 15.37 -16.66
N VAL A 90 16.90 14.18 -16.20
CA VAL A 90 17.34 12.91 -16.80
C VAL A 90 16.69 12.65 -18.17
N MET A 91 15.38 12.89 -18.29
CA MET A 91 14.62 12.54 -19.50
C MET A 91 14.62 13.65 -20.57
N ASP A 92 14.55 14.92 -20.17
CA ASP A 92 14.40 16.06 -21.08
C ASP A 92 15.75 16.74 -21.34
N HIS A 93 16.64 16.77 -20.35
CA HIS A 93 17.89 17.55 -20.41
C HIS A 93 19.17 16.71 -20.23
N GLY A 94 19.12 15.40 -20.41
CA GLY A 94 20.23 14.48 -20.12
C GLY A 94 21.54 14.75 -20.89
N LYS A 95 21.51 15.56 -21.96
CA LYS A 95 22.72 15.98 -22.71
C LYS A 95 23.42 17.19 -22.09
N THR A 96 22.73 17.97 -21.27
CA THR A 96 23.25 19.19 -20.66
C THR A 96 24.14 18.86 -19.46
N LEU A 97 24.96 19.83 -19.01
CA LEU A 97 25.74 19.68 -17.78
C LEU A 97 24.84 19.36 -16.58
N ALA A 98 23.69 20.04 -16.46
CA ALA A 98 22.72 19.81 -15.39
C ALA A 98 22.12 18.39 -15.43
N GLY A 99 21.79 17.88 -16.62
CA GLY A 99 21.30 16.51 -16.80
C GLY A 99 22.35 15.46 -16.48
N ARG A 100 23.60 15.66 -16.92
CA ARG A 100 24.73 14.77 -16.57
C ARG A 100 25.04 14.80 -15.08
N PHE A 101 24.96 15.97 -14.45
CA PHE A 101 25.06 16.08 -12.99
C PHE A 101 23.96 15.26 -12.31
N ALA A 102 22.70 15.39 -12.73
CA ALA A 102 21.59 14.60 -12.18
C ALA A 102 21.79 13.08 -12.35
N LEU A 103 22.39 12.63 -13.46
CA LEU A 103 22.77 11.23 -13.68
C LEU A 103 23.91 10.77 -12.75
N SER A 104 24.86 11.64 -12.41
CA SER A 104 25.93 11.33 -11.44
C SER A 104 25.44 11.23 -10.00
N GLN A 105 24.22 11.71 -9.70
CA GLN A 105 23.61 11.63 -8.35
C GLN A 105 22.98 10.26 -8.06
N PHE A 106 23.24 9.22 -8.86
CA PHE A 106 22.88 7.85 -8.54
C PHE A 106 24.12 7.11 -8.03
N VAL A 107 23.94 6.19 -7.08
CA VAL A 107 25.05 5.40 -6.52
C VAL A 107 25.66 4.49 -7.60
N ASP A 108 24.80 3.90 -8.43
CA ASP A 108 25.16 2.97 -9.49
C ASP A 108 24.09 2.94 -10.61
N GLY A 109 24.36 2.16 -11.67
CA GLY A 109 23.41 1.94 -12.76
C GLY A 109 22.11 1.26 -12.31
N LYS A 110 22.14 0.48 -11.23
CA LYS A 110 20.96 -0.16 -10.65
C LYS A 110 20.01 0.88 -10.02
N GLY A 111 20.51 1.82 -9.24
CA GLY A 111 19.71 2.90 -8.66
C GLY A 111 19.12 3.82 -9.73
N CYS A 112 19.87 4.06 -10.83
CA CYS A 112 19.34 4.78 -11.98
C CYS A 112 18.20 4.00 -12.68
N ARG A 113 18.38 2.69 -12.87
CA ARG A 113 17.33 1.81 -13.42
C ARG A 113 16.08 1.81 -12.54
N GLU A 114 16.21 1.62 -11.24
CA GLU A 114 15.07 1.60 -10.29
C GLU A 114 14.30 2.93 -10.31
N PHE A 115 15.01 4.05 -10.44
CA PHE A 115 14.39 5.36 -10.61
C PHE A 115 13.57 5.47 -11.90
N LEU A 116 14.16 5.07 -13.05
CA LEU A 116 13.45 5.06 -14.33
C LEU A 116 12.29 4.04 -14.33
N ASP A 117 12.46 2.90 -13.67
CA ASP A 117 11.42 1.89 -13.53
C ASP A 117 10.23 2.44 -12.73
N GLY A 118 10.50 3.16 -11.65
CA GLY A 118 9.48 3.85 -10.87
C GLY A 118 8.72 4.91 -11.68
N ILE A 119 9.39 5.61 -12.59
CA ILE A 119 8.74 6.59 -13.49
C ILE A 119 7.82 5.88 -14.48
N ILE A 120 8.32 4.85 -15.19
CA ILE A 120 7.50 4.18 -16.22
C ILE A 120 6.33 3.41 -15.59
N SER A 121 6.53 2.76 -14.44
CA SER A 121 5.47 2.00 -13.76
C SER A 121 4.30 2.89 -13.35
N LYS A 122 4.57 4.11 -12.87
CA LYS A 122 3.53 5.10 -12.54
C LYS A 122 2.76 5.61 -13.76
N ASN A 123 3.35 5.53 -14.94
CA ASN A 123 2.81 6.13 -16.17
C ASN A 123 2.42 5.10 -17.23
N VAL A 124 2.66 3.80 -17.03
CA VAL A 124 2.49 2.75 -18.06
C VAL A 124 1.04 2.70 -18.59
N GLY A 125 0.06 2.84 -17.69
CA GLY A 125 -1.37 2.87 -18.01
C GLY A 125 -1.80 4.10 -18.82
N SER A 126 -1.19 5.25 -18.54
CA SER A 126 -1.47 6.53 -19.19
C SER A 126 -0.43 6.92 -20.25
N LEU A 127 0.51 6.03 -20.57
CA LEU A 127 1.69 6.35 -21.37
C LEU A 127 1.26 6.90 -22.72
N ARG A 128 1.71 8.10 -23.10
CA ARG A 128 1.45 8.70 -24.42
C ARG A 128 2.76 8.97 -25.15
N LEU A 129 2.66 9.21 -26.46
CA LEU A 129 3.81 9.41 -27.35
C LEU A 129 4.84 10.44 -26.82
N PRO A 130 4.44 11.65 -26.34
CA PRO A 130 5.41 12.63 -25.84
C PRO A 130 6.22 12.11 -24.63
N MET A 131 5.53 11.50 -23.66
CA MET A 131 6.18 10.92 -22.48
C MET A 131 7.07 9.74 -22.86
N ALA A 132 6.62 8.88 -23.77
CA ALA A 132 7.41 7.74 -24.23
C ALA A 132 8.73 8.18 -24.88
N ARG A 133 8.72 9.22 -25.73
CA ARG A 133 9.94 9.78 -26.34
C ARG A 133 10.92 10.34 -25.32
N LYS A 134 10.43 11.09 -24.34
CA LYS A 134 11.23 11.64 -23.23
C LYS A 134 11.84 10.52 -22.39
N TYR A 135 11.02 9.55 -22.02
CA TYR A 135 11.45 8.38 -21.27
C TYR A 135 12.55 7.59 -21.99
N ILE A 136 12.37 7.27 -23.27
CA ILE A 136 13.37 6.55 -24.07
C ILE A 136 14.67 7.35 -24.22
N SER A 137 14.58 8.67 -24.33
CA SER A 137 15.75 9.55 -24.30
C SER A 137 16.50 9.42 -22.98
N GLY A 138 15.80 9.43 -21.85
CA GLY A 138 16.36 9.20 -20.52
C GLY A 138 17.02 7.83 -20.37
N VAL A 139 16.36 6.76 -20.82
CA VAL A 139 16.93 5.39 -20.78
C VAL A 139 18.22 5.30 -21.60
N ARG A 140 18.24 5.89 -22.81
CA ARG A 140 19.45 5.91 -23.65
C ARG A 140 20.60 6.62 -22.95
N ARG A 141 20.33 7.77 -22.31
CA ARG A 141 21.35 8.53 -21.57
C ARG A 141 21.85 7.81 -20.33
N ALA A 142 20.95 7.14 -19.61
CA ALA A 142 21.32 6.30 -18.48
C ALA A 142 22.22 5.15 -18.93
N ALA A 143 21.88 4.46 -20.02
CA ALA A 143 22.69 3.37 -20.57
C ALA A 143 24.05 3.85 -21.14
N GLU A 144 24.10 5.04 -21.75
CA GLU A 144 25.36 5.67 -22.19
C GLU A 144 26.26 6.04 -21.00
N PHE A 145 25.69 6.49 -19.88
CA PHE A 145 26.43 6.96 -18.71
C PHE A 145 26.88 5.82 -17.79
N TRP A 146 25.96 4.93 -17.41
CA TRP A 146 26.17 3.84 -16.46
C TRP A 146 26.46 2.49 -17.13
N GLY A 147 26.38 2.43 -18.45
CA GLY A 147 26.65 1.21 -19.20
C GLY A 147 25.47 0.22 -19.23
N PRO A 148 25.73 -1.03 -19.65
CA PRO A 148 24.70 -2.00 -19.99
C PRO A 148 23.90 -2.52 -18.79
N GLU A 149 24.35 -2.31 -17.55
CA GLU A 149 23.69 -2.76 -16.32
C GLU A 149 22.34 -2.08 -16.06
N VAL A 150 22.12 -0.90 -16.65
CA VAL A 150 20.81 -0.24 -16.63
C VAL A 150 19.74 -1.10 -17.31
N LEU A 151 20.13 -1.92 -18.30
CA LEU A 151 19.26 -2.77 -19.11
C LEU A 151 19.41 -4.26 -18.72
N SER A 152 19.31 -4.57 -17.42
CA SER A 152 19.54 -5.92 -16.88
C SER A 152 18.32 -6.58 -16.21
N ASP A 153 17.21 -5.86 -16.02
CA ASP A 153 15.99 -6.36 -15.40
C ASP A 153 14.89 -6.64 -16.45
N ASP A 154 14.31 -7.85 -16.43
CA ASP A 154 13.33 -8.28 -17.45
C ASP A 154 12.05 -7.42 -17.44
N GLY A 155 11.58 -7.00 -16.26
CA GLY A 155 10.39 -6.16 -16.13
C GLY A 155 10.63 -4.75 -16.69
N PHE A 156 11.76 -4.15 -16.33
CA PHE A 156 12.21 -2.88 -16.87
C PHE A 156 12.40 -2.94 -18.39
N LEU A 157 13.01 -4.01 -18.91
CA LEU A 157 13.20 -4.24 -20.34
C LEU A 157 11.87 -4.32 -21.10
N LEU A 158 10.86 -5.02 -20.57
CA LEU A 158 9.53 -5.12 -21.18
C LEU A 158 8.80 -3.77 -21.22
N LYS A 159 8.82 -3.01 -20.12
CA LYS A 159 8.22 -1.66 -20.06
C LYS A 159 8.93 -0.68 -20.98
N THR A 160 10.26 -0.76 -21.04
CA THR A 160 11.08 0.04 -21.96
C THR A 160 10.81 -0.31 -23.41
N ALA A 161 10.72 -1.59 -23.75
CA ALA A 161 10.38 -2.04 -25.10
C ALA A 161 8.99 -1.54 -25.52
N LEU A 162 8.01 -1.53 -24.62
CA LEU A 162 6.68 -0.97 -24.87
C LEU A 162 6.73 0.54 -25.12
N ALA A 163 7.48 1.29 -24.31
CA ALA A 163 7.66 2.72 -24.52
C ALA A 163 8.38 3.02 -25.84
N ALA A 164 9.37 2.20 -26.22
CA ALA A 164 10.10 2.32 -27.48
C ALA A 164 9.20 2.03 -28.68
N ASP A 165 8.37 0.99 -28.60
CA ASP A 165 7.37 0.65 -29.61
C ASP A 165 6.39 1.82 -29.83
N LEU A 166 5.85 2.39 -28.74
CA LEU A 166 4.97 3.56 -28.81
C LEU A 166 5.68 4.80 -29.37
N ALA A 167 6.98 4.98 -29.07
CA ALA A 167 7.79 6.08 -29.57
C ALA A 167 8.22 5.92 -31.04
N GLY A 168 8.06 4.72 -31.62
CA GLY A 168 8.60 4.36 -32.94
C GLY A 168 10.11 4.08 -32.95
N ASP A 169 10.74 3.91 -31.79
CA ASP A 169 12.18 3.64 -31.66
C ASP A 169 12.47 2.13 -31.79
N LYS A 170 12.60 1.66 -33.04
CA LYS A 170 12.88 0.25 -33.35
C LYS A 170 14.20 -0.24 -32.73
N ALA A 171 15.21 0.63 -32.63
CA ALA A 171 16.53 0.23 -32.14
C ALA A 171 16.49 -0.10 -30.64
N VAL A 172 15.90 0.79 -29.83
CA VAL A 172 15.77 0.55 -28.38
C VAL A 172 14.83 -0.63 -28.10
N ARG A 173 13.74 -0.76 -28.87
CA ARG A 173 12.85 -1.93 -28.78
C ARG A 173 13.61 -3.24 -29.00
N LEU A 174 14.35 -3.36 -30.11
CA LEU A 174 15.13 -4.56 -30.42
C LEU A 174 16.24 -4.82 -29.39
N GLN A 175 16.92 -3.77 -28.91
CA GLN A 175 17.92 -3.88 -27.86
C GLN A 175 17.32 -4.45 -26.57
N CYS A 176 16.12 -4.00 -26.18
CA CYS A 176 15.47 -4.53 -24.99
C CYS A 176 15.05 -5.99 -25.18
N LEU A 177 14.41 -6.32 -26.30
CA LEU A 177 13.91 -7.67 -26.60
C LEU A 177 15.01 -8.72 -26.82
N SER A 178 16.21 -8.30 -27.23
CA SER A 178 17.38 -9.19 -27.36
C SER A 178 18.04 -9.49 -26.01
N ARG A 179 17.86 -8.61 -25.01
CA ARG A 179 18.41 -8.76 -23.65
C ARG A 179 17.50 -9.51 -22.69
N LEU A 180 16.24 -9.75 -23.06
CA LEU A 180 15.33 -10.55 -22.26
C LEU A 180 15.89 -11.95 -22.05
N LYS A 181 15.84 -12.43 -20.81
CA LYS A 181 16.19 -13.80 -20.44
C LYS A 181 15.12 -14.77 -20.98
N ARG A 182 15.29 -15.19 -22.24
CA ARG A 182 14.32 -16.06 -22.95
C ARG A 182 14.24 -17.48 -22.39
N ASP A 183 15.20 -17.88 -21.57
CA ASP A 183 15.19 -19.10 -20.77
C ASP A 183 14.09 -19.08 -19.68
N LYS A 184 13.53 -17.91 -19.35
CA LYS A 184 12.35 -17.77 -18.49
C LYS A 184 11.05 -17.85 -19.32
N PRO A 185 10.28 -18.95 -19.23
CA PRO A 185 9.10 -19.16 -20.10
C PRO A 185 8.03 -18.08 -19.93
N GLY A 186 7.81 -17.60 -18.70
CA GLY A 186 6.83 -16.54 -18.41
C GLY A 186 7.18 -15.21 -19.08
N VAL A 187 8.45 -14.79 -19.02
CA VAL A 187 8.93 -13.55 -19.63
C VAL A 187 8.80 -13.60 -21.15
N ALA A 188 9.16 -14.74 -21.76
CA ALA A 188 9.00 -14.94 -23.20
C ALA A 188 7.52 -14.88 -23.65
N ARG A 189 6.62 -15.48 -22.86
CA ARG A 189 5.16 -15.44 -23.13
C ARG A 189 4.60 -14.02 -23.01
N VAL A 190 5.03 -13.25 -22.00
CA VAL A 190 4.67 -11.82 -21.86
C VAL A 190 5.14 -11.03 -23.08
N ALA A 191 6.42 -11.19 -23.48
CA ALA A 191 6.95 -10.49 -24.65
C ALA A 191 6.15 -10.80 -25.93
N LYS A 192 5.81 -12.08 -26.15
CA LYS A 192 4.97 -12.48 -27.28
C LYS A 192 3.61 -11.79 -27.24
N LEU A 193 2.90 -11.86 -26.11
CA LEU A 193 1.58 -11.23 -25.95
C LEU A 193 1.62 -9.73 -26.25
N VAL A 194 2.62 -9.00 -25.74
CA VAL A 194 2.71 -7.55 -25.92
C VAL A 194 3.03 -7.17 -27.37
N PHE A 195 4.03 -7.81 -27.97
CA PHE A 195 4.66 -7.32 -29.20
C PHE A 195 4.27 -8.05 -30.48
N ASP A 196 3.52 -9.14 -30.40
CA ASP A 196 2.94 -9.82 -31.55
C ASP A 196 1.75 -9.01 -32.09
N PRO A 197 1.79 -8.56 -33.37
CA PRO A 197 0.71 -7.79 -33.97
C PRO A 197 -0.53 -8.64 -34.30
N GLU A 198 -0.42 -9.96 -34.39
CA GLU A 198 -1.53 -10.86 -34.73
C GLU A 198 -2.45 -11.13 -33.53
N ILE A 199 -1.97 -10.85 -32.31
CA ILE A 199 -2.75 -11.02 -31.09
C ILE A 199 -3.58 -9.76 -30.87
N ASP A 200 -4.91 -9.89 -30.87
CA ASP A 200 -5.81 -8.77 -30.60
C ASP A 200 -5.72 -8.29 -29.14
N ALA A 201 -6.12 -7.03 -28.91
CA ALA A 201 -5.96 -6.37 -27.61
C ALA A 201 -6.64 -7.11 -26.44
N ILE A 202 -7.76 -7.81 -26.68
CA ILE A 202 -8.47 -8.54 -25.62
C ILE A 202 -7.68 -9.78 -25.23
N LYS A 203 -7.19 -10.54 -26.22
CA LYS A 203 -6.30 -11.69 -25.96
C LYS A 203 -5.01 -11.27 -25.26
N LYS A 204 -4.45 -10.10 -25.59
CA LYS A 204 -3.30 -9.54 -24.84
C LYS A 204 -3.64 -9.35 -23.38
N ILE A 205 -4.76 -8.69 -23.08
CA ILE A 205 -5.18 -8.38 -21.72
C ILE A 205 -5.43 -9.66 -20.92
N VAL A 206 -6.22 -10.60 -21.46
CA VAL A 206 -6.53 -11.87 -20.77
C VAL A 206 -5.27 -12.69 -20.54
N GLY A 207 -4.44 -12.88 -21.58
CA GLY A 207 -3.21 -13.66 -21.47
C GLY A 207 -2.18 -13.03 -20.52
N LEU A 208 -2.09 -11.71 -20.46
CA LEU A 208 -1.22 -11.02 -19.50
C LEU A 208 -1.76 -11.14 -18.07
N GLN A 209 -3.08 -11.08 -17.88
CA GLN A 209 -3.69 -11.27 -16.56
C GLN A 209 -3.39 -12.66 -15.99
N GLU A 210 -3.43 -13.71 -16.81
CA GLU A 210 -3.07 -15.07 -16.40
C GLU A 210 -1.63 -15.18 -15.89
N LEU A 211 -0.72 -14.36 -16.43
CA LEU A 211 0.70 -14.37 -16.09
C LEU A 211 1.06 -13.43 -14.92
N SER A 212 0.11 -12.63 -14.44
CA SER A 212 0.36 -11.59 -13.41
C SER A 212 0.90 -12.13 -12.08
N ALA A 213 0.54 -13.36 -11.71
CA ALA A 213 1.04 -14.00 -10.49
C ALA A 213 2.51 -14.40 -10.59
N ASP A 214 2.96 -14.86 -11.76
CA ASP A 214 4.31 -15.39 -11.99
C ASP A 214 5.26 -14.32 -12.53
N VAL A 215 4.73 -13.32 -13.24
CA VAL A 215 5.49 -12.25 -13.88
C VAL A 215 4.84 -10.89 -13.52
N PRO A 216 5.28 -10.24 -12.42
CA PRO A 216 4.62 -9.04 -11.88
C PRO A 216 4.42 -7.90 -12.89
N VAL A 217 5.34 -7.73 -13.85
CA VAL A 217 5.24 -6.70 -14.90
C VAL A 217 4.01 -6.89 -15.80
N ALA A 218 3.43 -8.09 -15.87
CA ALA A 218 2.24 -8.32 -16.67
C ALA A 218 1.04 -7.47 -16.19
N THR A 219 0.95 -7.19 -14.89
CA THR A 219 -0.07 -6.29 -14.30
C THR A 219 0.05 -4.85 -14.82
N ASP A 220 1.29 -4.34 -14.88
CA ASP A 220 1.58 -3.01 -15.43
C ASP A 220 1.12 -2.92 -16.90
N LEU A 221 1.41 -3.98 -17.66
CA LEU A 221 1.10 -4.08 -19.09
C LEU A 221 -0.41 -4.27 -19.34
N VAL A 222 -1.14 -5.01 -18.49
CA VAL A 222 -2.61 -5.11 -18.53
C VAL A 222 -3.23 -3.71 -18.45
N THR A 223 -2.75 -2.89 -17.52
CA THR A 223 -3.26 -1.53 -17.31
C THR A 223 -3.08 -0.65 -18.56
N HIS A 224 -1.96 -0.80 -19.26
CA HIS A 224 -1.70 -0.10 -20.52
C HIS A 224 -2.73 -0.42 -21.61
N PHE A 225 -3.02 -1.70 -21.81
CA PHE A 225 -3.95 -2.14 -22.86
C PHE A 225 -5.41 -1.84 -22.49
N LEU A 226 -5.79 -2.02 -21.22
CA LEU A 226 -7.13 -1.63 -20.74
C LEU A 226 -7.44 -0.16 -21.01
N GLY A 227 -6.49 0.74 -20.72
CA GLY A 227 -6.65 2.18 -20.94
C GLY A 227 -6.85 2.59 -22.40
N ARG A 228 -6.53 1.70 -23.34
CA ARG A 228 -6.61 1.92 -24.80
C ARG A 228 -7.76 1.19 -25.47
N LEU A 229 -8.48 0.34 -24.75
CA LEU A 229 -9.65 -0.32 -25.31
C LEU A 229 -10.74 0.70 -25.67
N PRO A 230 -11.33 0.61 -26.88
CA PRO A 230 -12.55 1.33 -27.21
C PRO A 230 -13.67 0.98 -26.22
N GLU A 231 -14.58 1.93 -25.98
CA GLU A 231 -15.67 1.77 -25.01
C GLU A 231 -16.51 0.50 -25.27
N ALA A 232 -16.85 0.23 -26.54
CA ALA A 232 -17.56 -0.98 -26.93
C ALA A 232 -16.84 -2.28 -26.56
N SER A 233 -15.49 -2.28 -26.52
CA SER A 233 -14.71 -3.45 -26.12
C SER A 233 -14.63 -3.62 -24.60
N ARG A 234 -14.86 -2.56 -23.82
CA ARG A 234 -14.82 -2.61 -22.34
C ARG A 234 -16.01 -3.35 -21.75
N ALA A 235 -17.14 -3.38 -22.46
CA ALA A 235 -18.34 -4.11 -22.06
C ALA A 235 -18.24 -5.64 -22.29
N ARG A 236 -17.17 -6.14 -22.91
CA ARG A 236 -16.99 -7.58 -23.12
C ARG A 236 -16.77 -8.32 -21.80
N PRO A 237 -17.36 -9.51 -21.59
CA PRO A 237 -17.26 -10.24 -20.33
C PRO A 237 -15.81 -10.48 -19.86
N GLU A 238 -14.90 -10.78 -20.78
CA GLU A 238 -13.50 -11.04 -20.49
C GLU A 238 -12.81 -9.79 -19.91
N ILE A 239 -13.16 -8.61 -20.43
CA ILE A 239 -12.60 -7.33 -19.98
C ILE A 239 -13.24 -6.88 -18.66
N LEU A 240 -14.56 -7.07 -18.51
CA LEU A 240 -15.25 -6.81 -17.25
C LEU A 240 -14.69 -7.68 -16.13
N ARG A 241 -14.37 -8.95 -16.41
CA ARG A 241 -13.74 -9.88 -15.47
C ARG A 241 -12.35 -9.41 -15.02
N VAL A 242 -11.49 -9.01 -15.97
CA VAL A 242 -10.15 -8.47 -15.64
C VAL A 242 -10.26 -7.16 -14.86
N SER A 243 -11.14 -6.25 -15.29
CA SER A 243 -11.36 -4.96 -14.62
C SER A 243 -11.88 -5.15 -13.19
N GLY A 244 -12.86 -6.05 -13.00
CA GLY A 244 -13.40 -6.41 -11.70
C GLY A 244 -12.34 -7.02 -10.78
N ASN A 245 -11.51 -7.94 -11.30
CA ASN A 245 -10.37 -8.51 -10.57
C ASN A 245 -9.42 -7.43 -10.02
N ASN A 246 -9.02 -6.49 -10.87
CA ASN A 246 -8.07 -5.44 -10.51
C ASN A 246 -8.67 -4.53 -9.43
N LEU A 247 -9.93 -4.10 -9.61
CA LEU A 247 -10.63 -3.26 -8.63
C LEU A 247 -10.83 -3.97 -7.28
N LEU A 248 -11.17 -5.27 -7.27
CA LEU A 248 -11.30 -6.05 -6.04
C LEU A 248 -9.96 -6.24 -5.31
N SER A 249 -8.87 -6.43 -6.06
CA SER A 249 -7.51 -6.55 -5.50
C SER A 249 -7.09 -5.25 -4.81
N ASP A 250 -7.48 -4.11 -5.38
CA ASP A 250 -7.21 -2.78 -4.84
C ASP A 250 -8.19 -2.35 -3.73
N ASN A 251 -9.15 -3.21 -3.34
CA ASN A 251 -10.25 -2.89 -2.42
C ASN A 251 -11.16 -1.74 -2.88
N ARG A 252 -11.25 -1.48 -4.19
CA ARG A 252 -12.11 -0.46 -4.80
C ARG A 252 -13.50 -1.02 -5.05
N PHE A 253 -14.16 -1.50 -3.98
CA PHE A 253 -15.44 -2.21 -4.06
C PHE A 253 -16.57 -1.37 -4.64
N ASP A 254 -16.59 -0.06 -4.35
CA ASP A 254 -17.59 0.87 -4.89
C ASP A 254 -17.53 0.92 -6.42
N GLU A 255 -16.33 1.00 -6.98
CA GLU A 255 -16.10 1.04 -8.43
C GLU A 255 -16.26 -0.35 -9.08
N ALA A 256 -15.86 -1.41 -8.38
CA ALA A 256 -16.01 -2.78 -8.85
C ALA A 256 -17.48 -3.17 -9.02
N ARG A 257 -18.38 -2.62 -8.20
CA ARG A 257 -19.80 -2.99 -8.15
C ARG A 257 -20.49 -2.89 -9.51
N ASP A 258 -20.36 -1.77 -10.20
CA ASP A 258 -21.05 -1.57 -11.48
C ASP A 258 -20.46 -2.46 -12.58
N VAL A 259 -19.14 -2.63 -12.59
CA VAL A 259 -18.43 -3.54 -13.51
C VAL A 259 -18.90 -4.98 -13.32
N LEU A 260 -19.00 -5.44 -12.08
CA LEU A 260 -19.37 -6.82 -11.76
C LEU A 260 -20.85 -7.10 -11.96
N ARG A 261 -21.72 -6.10 -11.77
CA ARG A 261 -23.15 -6.20 -12.15
C ARG A 261 -23.32 -6.38 -13.66
N GLN A 262 -22.56 -5.64 -14.45
CA GLN A 262 -22.55 -5.83 -15.91
C GLN A 262 -22.03 -7.22 -16.27
N LEU A 263 -20.98 -7.69 -15.60
CA LEU A 263 -20.43 -9.03 -15.82
C LEU A 263 -21.48 -10.12 -15.53
N VAL A 264 -22.15 -10.07 -14.37
CA VAL A 264 -23.22 -11.03 -14.03
C VAL A 264 -24.36 -11.00 -15.05
N LYS A 265 -24.75 -9.82 -15.56
CA LYS A 265 -25.76 -9.75 -16.63
C LYS A 265 -25.31 -10.43 -17.91
N ALA A 266 -24.03 -10.31 -18.26
CA ALA A 266 -23.48 -10.88 -19.48
C ALA A 266 -23.21 -12.40 -19.35
N VAL A 267 -22.89 -12.88 -18.16
CA VAL A 267 -22.63 -14.30 -17.85
C VAL A 267 -23.33 -14.74 -16.55
N PRO A 268 -24.66 -14.89 -16.54
CA PRO A 268 -25.47 -15.04 -15.31
C PRO A 268 -25.21 -16.32 -14.51
N ASP A 269 -24.70 -17.37 -15.16
CA ASP A 269 -24.39 -18.65 -14.52
C ASP A 269 -22.87 -18.82 -14.25
N ASP A 270 -22.05 -17.78 -14.46
CA ASP A 270 -20.62 -17.79 -14.12
C ASP A 270 -20.42 -17.58 -12.61
N GLY A 271 -19.97 -18.64 -11.93
CA GLY A 271 -19.85 -18.63 -10.46
C GLY A 271 -18.93 -17.55 -9.92
N GLN A 272 -17.87 -17.24 -10.65
CA GLN A 272 -16.94 -16.16 -10.31
C GLN A 272 -17.63 -14.79 -10.36
N ALA A 273 -18.33 -14.49 -11.46
CA ALA A 273 -19.10 -13.25 -11.60
C ALA A 273 -20.13 -13.10 -10.47
N VAL A 274 -20.91 -14.16 -10.19
CA VAL A 274 -21.94 -14.16 -9.14
C VAL A 274 -21.33 -13.90 -7.76
N VAL A 275 -20.27 -14.64 -7.41
CA VAL A 275 -19.62 -14.49 -6.10
C VAL A 275 -19.06 -13.09 -5.91
N TRP A 276 -18.41 -12.53 -6.93
CA TRP A 276 -17.82 -11.19 -6.84
C TRP A 276 -18.83 -10.07 -6.80
N SER A 277 -19.87 -10.14 -7.64
CA SER A 277 -20.95 -9.15 -7.60
C SER A 277 -21.59 -9.14 -6.21
N ALA A 278 -21.97 -10.32 -5.70
CA ALA A 278 -22.55 -10.45 -4.35
C ALA A 278 -21.58 -9.98 -3.25
N TRP A 279 -20.27 -10.22 -3.40
CA TRP A 279 -19.26 -9.73 -2.46
C TRP A 279 -19.21 -8.19 -2.42
N THR A 280 -19.24 -7.52 -3.58
CA THR A 280 -19.30 -6.04 -3.62
C THR A 280 -20.59 -5.49 -3.03
N GLU A 281 -21.73 -6.12 -3.33
CA GLU A 281 -23.03 -5.73 -2.77
C GLU A 281 -23.07 -5.91 -1.26
N ALA A 282 -22.42 -6.94 -0.72
CA ALA A 282 -22.31 -7.15 0.72
C ALA A 282 -21.50 -6.07 1.47
N ILE A 283 -20.66 -5.30 0.76
CA ILE A 283 -19.78 -4.27 1.33
C ILE A 283 -20.34 -2.86 1.14
N VAL A 284 -20.93 -2.62 -0.02
CA VAL A 284 -21.34 -1.29 -0.49
C VAL A 284 -22.86 -1.13 -0.50
N GLY A 285 -23.58 -2.23 -0.71
CA GLY A 285 -25.04 -2.23 -0.85
C GLY A 285 -25.76 -1.89 0.46
N ASP A 286 -27.01 -1.47 0.30
CA ASP A 286 -27.92 -1.29 1.43
C ASP A 286 -28.43 -2.64 1.97
N GLY A 287 -29.31 -2.62 2.97
CA GLY A 287 -29.86 -3.84 3.56
C GLY A 287 -30.64 -4.74 2.58
N VAL A 288 -31.30 -4.14 1.58
CA VAL A 288 -32.04 -4.87 0.55
C VAL A 288 -31.08 -5.55 -0.40
N GLU A 289 -30.06 -4.83 -0.86
CA GLU A 289 -29.05 -5.34 -1.77
C GLU A 289 -28.18 -6.43 -1.12
N VAL A 290 -27.82 -6.26 0.15
CA VAL A 290 -27.14 -7.31 0.93
C VAL A 290 -28.01 -8.57 1.01
N GLY A 291 -29.33 -8.44 1.22
CA GLY A 291 -30.27 -9.56 1.22
C GLY A 291 -30.38 -10.25 -0.15
N ALA A 292 -30.39 -9.47 -1.23
CA ALA A 292 -30.39 -9.97 -2.60
C ALA A 292 -29.09 -10.72 -2.93
N ALA A 293 -27.94 -10.19 -2.50
CA ALA A 293 -26.63 -10.84 -2.66
C ALA A 293 -26.59 -12.21 -1.98
N VAL A 294 -27.07 -12.31 -0.73
CA VAL A 294 -27.17 -13.59 -0.01
C VAL A 294 -28.08 -14.58 -0.75
N SER A 295 -29.21 -14.11 -1.28
CA SER A 295 -30.17 -14.93 -2.01
C SER A 295 -29.59 -15.44 -3.32
N SER A 296 -28.88 -14.57 -4.06
CA SER A 296 -28.18 -14.90 -5.30
C SER A 296 -27.11 -15.98 -5.08
N LEU A 297 -26.26 -15.81 -4.07
CA LEU A 297 -25.23 -16.79 -3.70
C LEU A 297 -25.82 -18.17 -3.37
N ARG A 298 -26.91 -18.20 -2.57
CA ARG A 298 -27.59 -19.45 -2.21
C ARG A 298 -28.25 -20.12 -3.42
N SER A 299 -28.88 -19.33 -4.29
CA SER A 299 -29.51 -19.82 -5.52
C SER A 299 -28.46 -20.44 -6.44
N PHE A 300 -27.35 -19.74 -6.67
CA PHE A 300 -26.24 -20.24 -7.47
C PHE A 300 -25.68 -21.56 -6.91
N ALA A 301 -25.39 -21.61 -5.60
CA ALA A 301 -24.85 -22.81 -4.98
C ALA A 301 -25.77 -24.04 -5.11
N ARG A 302 -27.09 -23.84 -5.00
CA ARG A 302 -28.09 -24.91 -5.19
C ARG A 302 -28.26 -25.34 -6.65
N LYS A 303 -28.26 -24.38 -7.59
CA LYS A 303 -28.41 -24.68 -9.02
C LYS A 303 -27.15 -25.32 -9.61
N HIS A 304 -25.98 -24.99 -9.08
CA HIS A 304 -24.67 -25.39 -9.60
C HIS A 304 -23.82 -26.11 -8.55
N GLU A 305 -24.37 -27.12 -7.87
CA GLU A 305 -23.70 -27.85 -6.76
C GLU A 305 -22.32 -28.43 -7.13
N LYS A 306 -22.12 -28.81 -8.41
CA LYS A 306 -20.85 -29.35 -8.92
C LYS A 306 -19.83 -28.28 -9.33
N SER A 307 -20.17 -26.99 -9.23
CA SER A 307 -19.25 -25.90 -9.54
C SER A 307 -18.17 -25.79 -8.48
N GLU A 308 -16.92 -25.53 -8.89
CA GLU A 308 -15.82 -25.20 -7.98
C GLU A 308 -16.10 -23.96 -7.12
N TRP A 309 -17.06 -23.11 -7.54
CA TRP A 309 -17.50 -21.92 -6.82
C TRP A 309 -18.65 -22.16 -5.84
N ALA A 310 -19.29 -23.34 -5.82
CA ALA A 310 -20.48 -23.60 -5.00
C ALA A 310 -20.20 -23.50 -3.49
N ASP A 311 -19.07 -24.05 -3.01
CA ASP A 311 -18.65 -23.91 -1.61
C ASP A 311 -18.36 -22.44 -1.26
N THR A 312 -17.66 -21.74 -2.16
CA THR A 312 -17.35 -20.31 -1.98
C THR A 312 -18.64 -19.49 -1.85
N ALA A 313 -19.62 -19.75 -2.72
CA ALA A 313 -20.90 -19.06 -2.67
C ALA A 313 -21.68 -19.37 -1.38
N THR A 314 -21.74 -20.64 -0.98
CA THR A 314 -22.43 -21.09 0.24
C THR A 314 -21.85 -20.44 1.49
N ARG A 315 -20.52 -20.50 1.64
CA ARG A 315 -19.82 -19.96 2.82
C ARG A 315 -19.87 -18.44 2.86
N LEU A 316 -19.75 -17.76 1.73
CA LEU A 316 -19.89 -16.31 1.67
C LEU A 316 -21.33 -15.89 2.04
N ALA A 317 -22.35 -16.58 1.53
CA ALA A 317 -23.74 -16.28 1.89
C ALA A 317 -23.98 -16.41 3.42
N GLY A 318 -23.44 -17.45 4.04
CA GLY A 318 -23.51 -17.65 5.49
C GLY A 318 -22.71 -16.62 6.30
N ALA A 319 -21.59 -16.13 5.75
CA ALA A 319 -20.80 -15.06 6.36
C ALA A 319 -21.55 -13.72 6.30
N VAL A 320 -22.06 -13.35 5.12
CA VAL A 320 -22.77 -12.09 4.88
C VAL A 320 -24.09 -12.03 5.67
N ALA A 321 -24.91 -13.08 5.65
CA ALA A 321 -26.21 -13.08 6.33
C ALA A 321 -26.13 -12.76 7.84
N GLY A 322 -25.05 -13.21 8.51
CA GLY A 322 -24.85 -13.01 9.94
C GLY A 322 -23.89 -11.88 10.31
N HIS A 323 -23.35 -11.14 9.33
CA HIS A 323 -22.19 -10.29 9.61
C HIS A 323 -22.45 -9.16 10.61
N ARG A 324 -23.63 -8.52 10.59
CA ARG A 324 -23.98 -7.40 11.48
C ARG A 324 -24.00 -7.83 12.94
N GLN A 325 -24.65 -8.96 13.22
CA GLN A 325 -24.73 -9.50 14.58
C GLN A 325 -23.34 -9.93 15.09
N ARG A 326 -22.55 -10.60 14.26
CA ARG A 326 -21.19 -11.03 14.62
C ARG A 326 -20.28 -9.83 14.84
N LEU A 327 -20.35 -8.79 14.00
CA LEU A 327 -19.61 -7.54 14.22
C LEU A 327 -20.03 -6.84 15.52
N SER A 328 -21.33 -6.81 15.84
CA SER A 328 -21.79 -6.26 17.12
C SER A 328 -21.13 -6.99 18.29
N THR A 329 -21.11 -8.32 18.25
CA THR A 329 -20.46 -9.16 19.28
C THR A 329 -18.98 -8.81 19.41
N VAL A 330 -18.28 -8.65 18.30
CA VAL A 330 -16.87 -8.25 18.26
C VAL A 330 -16.68 -6.84 18.88
N VAL A 331 -17.51 -5.88 18.49
CA VAL A 331 -17.45 -4.51 19.02
C VAL A 331 -17.68 -4.49 20.53
N ASP A 332 -18.63 -5.30 21.02
CA ASP A 332 -18.95 -5.40 22.44
C ASP A 332 -17.75 -5.98 23.23
N GLU A 333 -17.12 -7.05 22.75
CA GLU A 333 -15.97 -7.66 23.41
C GLU A 333 -14.70 -6.79 23.38
N PHE A 334 -14.36 -6.20 22.24
CA PHE A 334 -13.25 -5.24 22.17
C PHE A 334 -13.53 -3.99 23.01
N GLY A 335 -14.79 -3.53 23.03
CA GLY A 335 -15.22 -2.43 23.88
C GLY A 335 -15.04 -2.72 25.36
N ALA A 336 -15.32 -3.96 25.78
CA ALA A 336 -15.12 -4.40 27.15
C ALA A 336 -13.64 -4.46 27.55
N VAL A 337 -12.75 -4.96 26.68
CA VAL A 337 -11.29 -4.91 26.88
C VAL A 337 -10.81 -3.47 27.08
N LEU A 338 -11.25 -2.56 26.21
CA LEU A 338 -10.88 -1.14 26.31
C LEU A 338 -11.43 -0.49 27.59
N ALA A 339 -12.61 -0.89 28.05
CA ALA A 339 -13.18 -0.42 29.31
C ALA A 339 -12.37 -0.95 30.51
N ASP A 340 -11.95 -2.21 30.48
CA ASP A 340 -11.10 -2.82 31.51
C ASP A 340 -9.75 -2.09 31.59
N TRP A 341 -9.13 -1.78 30.44
CA TRP A 341 -7.88 -1.01 30.40
C TRP A 341 -8.03 0.43 30.90
N ARG A 342 -9.17 1.10 30.72
CA ARG A 342 -9.39 2.44 31.28
C ARG A 342 -9.49 2.43 32.80
N LYS A 343 -10.06 1.36 33.37
CA LYS A 343 -10.21 1.21 34.83
C LYS A 343 -8.89 0.82 35.49
N ALA A 344 -8.16 -0.09 34.86
CA ALA A 344 -6.89 -0.60 35.34
C ALA A 344 -5.92 -0.78 34.16
N PRO A 345 -5.18 0.27 33.77
CA PRO A 345 -4.22 0.20 32.68
C PRO A 345 -3.19 -0.93 32.90
N PRO A 346 -3.00 -1.83 31.92
CA PRO A 346 -1.94 -2.83 31.97
C PRO A 346 -0.56 -2.19 32.16
N GLN A 347 0.18 -2.66 33.17
CA GLN A 347 1.55 -2.17 33.43
C GLN A 347 2.58 -2.83 32.51
N LEU A 348 2.26 -4.04 32.03
CA LEU A 348 3.11 -4.85 31.19
C LEU A 348 2.32 -5.34 29.97
N VAL A 349 2.87 -5.13 28.79
CA VAL A 349 2.38 -5.70 27.53
C VAL A 349 3.52 -6.51 26.90
N LYS A 350 3.24 -7.78 26.61
CA LYS A 350 4.14 -8.67 25.87
C LYS A 350 3.51 -9.07 24.55
N LEU A 351 4.30 -9.10 23.50
CA LEU A 351 3.92 -9.50 22.16
C LEU A 351 4.87 -10.57 21.65
N GLN A 352 4.32 -11.63 21.10
CA GLN A 352 5.05 -12.63 20.32
C GLN A 352 4.53 -12.59 18.88
N LEU A 353 5.44 -12.57 17.91
CA LEU A 353 5.19 -12.65 16.48
C LEU A 353 5.94 -13.87 15.93
N VAL A 354 5.20 -14.88 15.52
CA VAL A 354 5.73 -16.04 14.80
C VAL A 354 5.52 -15.82 13.31
N HIS A 355 6.59 -15.80 12.52
CA HIS A 355 6.51 -15.75 11.07
C HIS A 355 7.10 -17.02 10.44
N SER A 356 6.25 -17.76 9.73
CA SER A 356 6.65 -18.93 8.96
C SER A 356 7.14 -18.51 7.58
N LEU A 357 8.45 -18.61 7.35
CA LEU A 357 9.10 -18.25 6.10
C LEU A 357 8.78 -19.28 4.99
N ALA A 358 8.90 -18.86 3.73
CA ALA A 358 8.56 -19.71 2.58
C ALA A 358 9.42 -20.98 2.48
N ASN A 359 10.64 -20.94 3.02
CA ASN A 359 11.58 -22.05 3.08
C ASN A 359 11.33 -22.99 4.28
N GLY A 360 10.23 -22.82 5.02
CA GLY A 360 9.88 -23.64 6.19
C GLY A 360 10.53 -23.20 7.51
N SER A 361 11.52 -22.29 7.49
CA SER A 361 12.10 -21.74 8.73
C SER A 361 11.14 -20.79 9.44
N LYS A 362 11.29 -20.63 10.76
CA LYS A 362 10.48 -19.71 11.57
C LYS A 362 11.33 -18.57 12.10
N LEU A 363 10.76 -17.38 12.07
CA LEU A 363 11.27 -16.20 12.77
C LEU A 363 10.31 -15.91 13.92
N ASP A 364 10.82 -15.95 15.15
CA ASP A 364 10.06 -15.62 16.36
C ASP A 364 10.54 -14.29 16.92
N GLY A 365 9.71 -13.26 16.83
CA GLY A 365 9.92 -11.98 17.48
C GLY A 365 9.20 -11.93 18.82
N PHE A 366 9.86 -11.45 19.86
CA PHE A 366 9.25 -11.14 21.14
C PHE A 366 9.51 -9.68 21.48
N VAL A 367 8.51 -9.02 22.04
CA VAL A 367 8.60 -7.64 22.52
C VAL A 367 7.92 -7.57 23.89
N SER A 368 8.58 -6.94 24.84
CA SER A 368 8.08 -6.69 26.19
C SER A 368 8.17 -5.20 26.48
N PHE A 369 7.07 -4.62 26.94
CA PHE A 369 6.97 -3.21 27.31
C PHE A 369 6.43 -3.13 28.75
N ASP A 370 7.33 -2.87 29.69
CA ASP A 370 7.05 -2.77 31.13
C ASP A 370 7.13 -1.31 31.59
N VAL A 371 5.97 -0.66 31.67
CA VAL A 371 5.86 0.74 32.10
C VAL A 371 6.26 0.89 33.57
N ALA A 372 5.93 -0.09 34.41
CA ALA A 372 6.18 -0.04 35.85
C ALA A 372 7.69 -0.15 36.15
N ALA A 373 8.38 -1.12 35.55
CA ALA A 373 9.81 -1.30 35.70
C ALA A 373 10.66 -0.33 34.84
N LYS A 374 10.00 0.43 33.95
CA LYS A 374 10.66 1.25 32.91
C LYS A 374 11.59 0.42 32.02
N GLN A 375 11.17 -0.79 31.68
CA GLN A 375 11.94 -1.72 30.87
C GLN A 375 11.29 -1.98 29.52
N PHE A 376 12.13 -2.11 28.50
CA PHE A 376 11.76 -2.57 27.19
C PHE A 376 12.72 -3.65 26.74
N GLU A 377 12.17 -4.72 26.21
CA GLU A 377 12.94 -5.82 25.65
C GLU A 377 12.37 -6.21 24.30
N ALA A 378 13.24 -6.48 23.35
CA ALA A 378 12.87 -7.06 22.07
C ALA A 378 13.89 -8.10 21.68
N THR A 379 13.44 -9.30 21.33
CA THR A 379 14.31 -10.38 20.86
C THR A 379 13.76 -10.94 19.55
N ALA A 380 14.66 -11.34 18.67
CA ALA A 380 14.32 -12.06 17.46
C ALA A 380 15.10 -13.37 17.47
N VAL A 381 14.40 -14.49 17.35
CA VAL A 381 14.94 -15.84 17.32
C VAL A 381 14.80 -16.38 15.92
N ARG A 382 15.89 -16.97 15.41
CA ARG A 382 15.92 -17.66 14.12
C ARG A 382 16.64 -18.98 14.29
N ASN A 383 16.05 -20.06 13.80
CA ASN A 383 16.63 -21.41 13.85
C ASN A 383 17.02 -21.87 15.28
N GLY A 384 16.24 -21.47 16.30
CA GLY A 384 16.46 -21.87 17.70
C GLY A 384 17.50 -21.01 18.46
N GLY A 385 18.18 -20.07 17.81
CA GLY A 385 19.10 -19.14 18.45
C GLY A 385 18.60 -17.69 18.42
N VAL A 386 18.96 -16.89 19.43
CA VAL A 386 18.72 -15.44 19.44
C VAL A 386 19.57 -14.82 18.33
N ALA A 387 18.93 -14.23 17.33
CA ALA A 387 19.59 -13.50 16.23
C ALA A 387 19.89 -12.05 16.62
N VAL A 388 18.94 -11.41 17.32
CA VAL A 388 19.06 -10.03 17.81
C VAL A 388 18.38 -9.94 19.18
N ALA A 389 18.99 -9.23 20.11
CA ALA A 389 18.35 -8.84 21.37
C ALA A 389 18.63 -7.38 21.72
N ILE A 390 17.59 -6.69 22.15
CA ILE A 390 17.61 -5.30 22.60
C ILE A 390 17.00 -5.25 23.98
N ARG A 391 17.67 -4.59 24.92
CA ARG A 391 17.15 -4.31 26.25
C ARG A 391 17.43 -2.87 26.60
N SER A 392 16.41 -2.18 27.09
CA SER A 392 16.54 -0.83 27.60
C SER A 392 15.90 -0.75 28.97
N ALA A 393 16.66 -0.28 29.94
CA ALA A 393 16.24 -0.10 31.32
C ALA A 393 16.82 1.22 31.86
N PRO A 394 16.40 1.70 33.05
CA PRO A 394 16.97 2.91 33.66
C PRO A 394 18.50 2.86 33.82
N MET A 395 19.06 1.65 33.95
CA MET A 395 20.49 1.41 34.16
C MET A 395 21.31 1.46 32.86
N GLY A 396 20.66 1.55 31.70
CA GLY A 396 21.31 1.58 30.39
C GLY A 396 20.62 0.70 29.35
N SER A 397 21.13 0.78 28.12
CA SER A 397 20.68 -0.07 27.02
C SER A 397 21.77 -1.05 26.60
N ARG A 398 21.33 -2.27 26.26
CA ARG A 398 22.15 -3.37 25.79
C ARG A 398 21.64 -3.85 24.44
N LEU A 399 22.56 -4.23 23.57
CA LEU A 399 22.29 -4.71 22.23
C LEU A 399 23.18 -5.91 21.93
N PHE A 400 22.61 -6.92 21.28
CA PHE A 400 23.28 -8.14 20.88
C PHE A 400 22.88 -8.50 19.45
N PHE A 401 23.86 -8.97 18.66
CA PHE A 401 23.67 -9.52 17.33
C PHE A 401 24.39 -10.87 17.24
N ALA A 402 23.76 -11.88 16.64
CA ALA A 402 24.41 -13.18 16.49
C ALA A 402 25.61 -13.16 15.53
N GLU A 403 25.61 -12.23 14.55
CA GLU A 403 26.71 -12.06 13.60
C GLU A 403 27.98 -11.49 14.23
N ASP A 404 27.83 -10.81 15.37
CA ASP A 404 28.91 -10.27 16.17
C ASP A 404 28.54 -10.44 17.66
N PRO A 405 28.88 -11.61 18.25
CA PRO A 405 28.36 -12.08 19.53
C PRO A 405 29.00 -11.36 20.73
N VAL A 406 28.96 -10.03 20.70
CA VAL A 406 29.40 -9.13 21.76
C VAL A 406 28.19 -8.36 22.27
N ILE A 407 28.09 -8.19 23.58
CA ILE A 407 27.04 -7.35 24.19
C ILE A 407 27.50 -5.89 24.18
N TYR A 408 26.92 -5.12 23.27
CA TYR A 408 27.10 -3.68 23.20
C TYR A 408 26.37 -2.99 24.35
N ARG A 409 27.11 -2.21 25.16
CA ARG A 409 26.55 -1.40 26.24
C ARG A 409 26.62 0.07 25.87
N LEU A 410 25.46 0.73 25.79
CA LEU A 410 25.38 2.15 25.49
C LEU A 410 25.78 2.97 26.72
N LYS A 411 26.98 3.58 26.69
CA LYS A 411 27.55 4.35 27.80
C LYS A 411 26.75 5.64 28.02
N GLY A 412 26.16 5.79 29.22
CA GLY A 412 25.59 7.05 29.71
C GLY A 412 24.24 7.49 29.12
N LYS A 413 23.62 6.70 28.23
CA LYS A 413 22.28 6.99 27.68
C LYS A 413 21.50 5.70 27.46
N ALA A 414 20.40 5.53 28.18
CA ALA A 414 19.40 4.52 27.86
C ALA A 414 18.52 5.03 26.70
N ILE A 415 18.25 4.15 25.73
CA ILE A 415 17.38 4.41 24.60
C ILE A 415 16.01 3.83 24.94
N PHE A 416 15.09 4.69 25.37
CA PHE A 416 13.74 4.31 25.70
C PHE A 416 12.85 4.30 24.46
N PRO A 417 12.05 3.25 24.23
CA PRO A 417 11.01 3.30 23.23
C PRO A 417 9.97 4.36 23.59
N GLN A 418 9.56 5.12 22.58
CA GLN A 418 8.45 6.05 22.65
C GLN A 418 7.37 5.60 21.68
N PRO A 419 6.36 4.86 22.16
CA PRO A 419 5.24 4.46 21.31
C PRO A 419 4.45 5.69 20.87
N ARG A 420 3.85 5.60 19.68
CA ARG A 420 2.85 6.53 19.19
C ARG A 420 1.70 5.74 18.64
N PHE A 421 0.50 6.14 19.05
CA PHE A 421 -0.75 5.58 18.58
C PHE A 421 -1.68 6.71 18.14
N SER A 422 -2.26 6.59 16.95
CA SER A 422 -3.37 7.46 16.55
C SER A 422 -4.26 6.76 15.54
N ILE A 423 -5.55 7.06 15.59
CA ILE A 423 -6.49 6.72 14.52
C ILE A 423 -7.03 8.03 13.97
N THR A 424 -6.93 8.23 12.66
CA THR A 424 -7.50 9.38 11.97
C THR A 424 -8.49 8.91 10.92
N ARG A 425 -9.55 9.70 10.71
CA ARG A 425 -10.54 9.46 9.67
C ARG A 425 -10.33 10.49 8.56
N ASP A 426 -10.14 10.02 7.34
CA ASP A 426 -10.01 10.86 6.15
C ASP A 426 -11.39 11.36 5.66
N VAL A 427 -11.36 12.32 4.73
CA VAL A 427 -12.56 12.97 4.15
C VAL A 427 -13.46 11.98 3.42
N ASP A 428 -12.89 10.93 2.83
CA ASP A 428 -13.61 9.84 2.17
C ASP A 428 -14.23 8.84 3.17
N GLY A 429 -14.04 9.07 4.47
CA GLY A 429 -14.51 8.21 5.55
C GLY A 429 -13.62 6.99 5.80
N SER A 430 -12.47 6.87 5.13
CA SER A 430 -11.49 5.84 5.41
C SER A 430 -10.74 6.10 6.71
N PHE A 431 -10.24 5.04 7.35
CA PHE A 431 -9.46 5.15 8.58
C PHE A 431 -7.99 4.84 8.33
N LYS A 432 -7.13 5.67 8.89
CA LYS A 432 -5.68 5.45 8.97
C LYS A 432 -5.30 5.25 10.42
N GLY A 433 -4.69 4.09 10.72
CA GLY A 433 -4.07 3.80 12.00
C GLY A 433 -2.57 4.06 11.91
N LEU A 434 -2.02 4.76 12.88
CA LEU A 434 -0.59 4.86 13.13
C LEU A 434 -0.28 4.08 14.40
N VAL A 435 0.57 3.06 14.27
CA VAL A 435 1.24 2.41 15.39
C VAL A 435 2.73 2.51 15.09
N GLN A 436 3.44 3.33 15.85
CA GLN A 436 4.86 3.58 15.62
C GLN A 436 5.63 3.46 16.93
N LEU A 437 6.84 2.91 16.85
CA LEU A 437 7.82 2.96 17.94
C LEU A 437 8.94 3.90 17.52
N THR A 438 9.10 5.00 18.26
CA THR A 438 10.26 5.89 18.13
C THR A 438 11.19 5.68 19.33
N THR A 439 12.32 6.38 19.38
CA THR A 439 13.28 6.24 20.49
C THR A 439 13.63 7.59 21.09
N SER A 440 13.87 7.61 22.40
CA SER A 440 14.26 8.80 23.14
C SER A 440 15.31 8.45 24.20
N ASN A 441 16.09 9.44 24.62
CA ASN A 441 17.05 9.30 25.72
C ASN A 441 16.44 9.63 27.10
N LYS A 442 15.14 9.91 27.17
CA LYS A 442 14.44 10.26 28.43
C LYS A 442 13.57 9.09 28.91
N PRO A 443 13.65 8.68 30.19
CA PRO A 443 12.76 7.64 30.73
C PRO A 443 11.27 7.98 30.62
N THR A 444 10.91 9.26 30.62
CA THR A 444 9.53 9.75 30.44
C THR A 444 8.97 9.46 29.04
N ALA A 445 9.79 9.01 28.11
CA ALA A 445 9.38 8.63 26.78
C ALA A 445 8.67 7.26 26.74
N MET A 446 8.91 6.39 27.73
CA MET A 446 8.08 5.18 27.91
C MET A 446 6.73 5.57 28.52
N GLN A 447 5.90 6.17 27.68
CA GLN A 447 4.53 6.52 28.01
C GLN A 447 3.65 5.28 27.98
N ASP A 448 2.54 5.33 28.71
CA ASP A 448 1.56 4.26 28.74
C ASP A 448 0.89 4.08 27.37
N LEU A 449 1.35 3.07 26.63
CA LEU A 449 0.78 2.66 25.34
C LEU A 449 -0.72 2.34 25.46
N THR A 450 -1.14 1.70 26.55
CA THR A 450 -2.55 1.32 26.75
C THR A 450 -3.41 2.55 27.03
N GLY A 451 -2.87 3.53 27.76
CA GLY A 451 -3.44 4.87 27.90
C GLY A 451 -3.60 5.60 26.57
N MET A 452 -2.59 5.57 25.68
CA MET A 452 -2.71 6.15 24.33
C MET A 452 -3.80 5.48 23.49
N ILE A 453 -3.90 4.16 23.56
CA ILE A 453 -4.93 3.40 22.82
C ILE A 453 -6.31 3.75 23.36
N THR A 454 -6.50 3.72 24.68
CA THR A 454 -7.82 3.93 25.31
C THR A 454 -8.30 5.38 25.26
N SER A 455 -7.38 6.35 25.15
CA SER A 455 -7.66 7.78 24.97
C SER A 455 -7.97 8.18 23.52
N SER A 456 -7.79 7.27 22.56
CA SER A 456 -8.17 7.52 21.16
C SER A 456 -9.66 7.86 21.05
N GLU A 457 -9.95 8.98 20.40
CA GLU A 457 -11.31 9.44 20.16
C GLU A 457 -12.15 8.35 19.49
N TRP A 458 -11.57 7.61 18.56
CA TRP A 458 -12.25 6.58 17.77
C TRP A 458 -12.49 5.26 18.51
N LEU A 459 -11.83 5.08 19.67
CA LEU A 459 -12.00 3.91 20.54
C LEU A 459 -12.75 4.25 21.83
N SER A 460 -13.09 5.53 22.03
CA SER A 460 -13.72 6.08 23.25
C SER A 460 -15.15 5.60 23.49
N SER A 461 -15.88 5.24 22.44
CA SER A 461 -17.29 4.83 22.54
C SER A 461 -17.58 3.64 21.62
N ARG A 462 -18.60 2.88 21.99
CA ARG A 462 -19.09 1.72 21.22
C ARG A 462 -19.41 2.09 19.77
N LYS A 463 -20.07 3.23 19.54
CA LYS A 463 -20.44 3.69 18.19
C LYS A 463 -19.21 3.95 17.32
N LYS A 464 -18.24 4.71 17.84
CA LYS A 464 -17.00 5.01 17.09
C LYS A 464 -16.15 3.76 16.87
N LEU A 465 -16.06 2.87 17.86
CA LEU A 465 -15.42 1.57 17.71
C LEU A 465 -16.08 0.73 16.62
N ALA A 466 -17.41 0.70 16.55
CA ALA A 466 -18.14 0.01 15.50
C ALA A 466 -17.80 0.55 14.11
N GLU A 467 -17.64 1.88 13.95
CA GLU A 467 -17.21 2.48 12.68
C GLU A 467 -15.80 2.04 12.28
N VAL A 468 -14.86 2.05 13.22
CA VAL A 468 -13.48 1.57 12.99
C VAL A 468 -13.46 0.09 12.62
N VAL A 469 -14.13 -0.77 13.40
CA VAL A 469 -14.18 -2.22 13.15
C VAL A 469 -14.86 -2.51 11.83
N ASN A 470 -15.97 -1.83 11.50
CA ASN A 470 -16.63 -1.98 10.22
C ASN A 470 -15.72 -1.57 9.06
N HIS A 471 -14.94 -0.50 9.21
CA HIS A 471 -13.97 -0.10 8.19
C HIS A 471 -12.85 -1.14 8.02
N LEU A 472 -12.21 -1.56 9.12
CA LEU A 472 -11.08 -2.49 9.08
C LEU A 472 -11.46 -3.90 8.63
N VAL A 473 -12.71 -4.32 8.87
CA VAL A 473 -13.21 -5.65 8.51
C VAL A 473 -14.00 -5.59 7.20
N ILE A 474 -15.22 -5.02 7.21
CA ILE A 474 -16.13 -5.07 6.05
C ILE A 474 -15.63 -4.24 4.88
N LYS A 475 -15.21 -2.99 5.10
CA LYS A 475 -14.73 -2.14 3.98
C LYS A 475 -13.39 -2.59 3.41
N LYS A 476 -12.67 -3.51 4.08
CA LYS A 476 -11.50 -4.23 3.55
C LYS A 476 -11.85 -5.59 2.94
N GLY A 477 -13.14 -5.91 2.81
CA GLY A 477 -13.66 -7.11 2.17
C GLY A 477 -13.67 -8.37 3.03
N TRP A 478 -13.45 -8.25 4.34
CA TRP A 478 -13.57 -9.36 5.28
C TRP A 478 -14.99 -9.47 5.82
N HIS A 479 -15.49 -10.70 5.96
CA HIS A 479 -16.77 -10.98 6.57
C HIS A 479 -16.59 -11.94 7.75
N PRO A 480 -17.12 -11.62 8.95
CA PRO A 480 -17.10 -12.56 10.06
C PRO A 480 -18.01 -13.74 9.75
N SER A 481 -17.42 -14.93 9.67
CA SER A 481 -18.11 -16.21 9.51
C SER A 481 -18.51 -16.84 10.84
N GLU A 482 -17.79 -16.50 11.91
CA GLU A 482 -18.01 -17.00 13.26
C GLU A 482 -17.59 -15.89 14.24
N ALA A 483 -18.38 -15.69 15.30
CA ALA A 483 -18.05 -14.85 16.45
C ALA A 483 -18.77 -15.45 17.66
N VAL A 484 -18.14 -16.43 18.31
CA VAL A 484 -18.76 -17.22 19.38
C VAL A 484 -17.85 -17.28 20.59
N HIS A 485 -18.46 -17.39 21.76
CA HIS A 485 -17.75 -17.69 22.99
C HIS A 485 -17.58 -19.20 23.13
N ARG A 486 -16.34 -19.66 23.27
CA ARG A 486 -16.01 -21.05 23.61
C ARG A 486 -15.05 -21.04 24.78
N GLU A 487 -15.37 -21.78 25.83
CA GLU A 487 -14.49 -21.92 27.01
C GLU A 487 -14.10 -20.57 27.68
N GLY A 488 -14.94 -19.53 27.52
CA GLY A 488 -14.67 -18.19 28.06
C GLY A 488 -13.82 -17.29 27.14
N GLU A 489 -13.45 -17.77 25.96
CA GLU A 489 -12.74 -17.02 24.92
C GLU A 489 -13.70 -16.64 23.79
N LEU A 490 -13.62 -15.40 23.29
CA LEU A 490 -14.23 -15.03 22.02
C LEU A 490 -13.35 -15.57 20.89
N ARG A 491 -13.92 -16.43 20.04
CA ARG A 491 -13.33 -16.85 18.77
C ARG A 491 -14.05 -16.19 17.61
N LEU A 492 -13.31 -15.38 16.87
CA LEU A 492 -13.74 -14.69 15.66
C LEU A 492 -13.03 -15.29 14.43
N ARG A 493 -13.79 -15.78 13.45
CA ARG A 493 -13.24 -16.25 12.16
C ARG A 493 -13.69 -15.32 11.04
N LEU A 494 -12.73 -14.69 10.37
CA LEU A 494 -12.96 -13.80 9.24
C LEU A 494 -12.66 -14.51 7.93
N LEU A 495 -13.52 -14.32 6.93
CA LEU A 495 -13.35 -14.82 5.57
C LEU A 495 -13.26 -13.66 4.60
N ARG A 496 -12.35 -13.77 3.63
CA ARG A 496 -12.26 -12.85 2.49
C ARG A 496 -12.12 -13.68 1.20
N PRO A 497 -13.04 -13.57 0.23
CA PRO A 497 -12.90 -14.28 -1.05
C PRO A 497 -11.54 -14.04 -1.71
N ARG A 498 -11.00 -15.08 -2.34
CA ARG A 498 -9.80 -14.95 -3.18
C ARG A 498 -10.19 -14.34 -4.52
N VAL A 499 -9.40 -13.38 -4.99
CA VAL A 499 -9.57 -12.80 -6.32
C VAL A 499 -8.99 -13.76 -7.36
N GLY A 500 -9.67 -13.91 -8.50
CA GLY A 500 -9.31 -14.79 -9.60
C GLY A 500 -9.53 -16.31 -9.42
N ARG A 501 -9.87 -16.82 -8.22
CA ARG A 501 -10.01 -18.26 -7.96
C ARG A 501 -10.96 -18.57 -6.80
N PRO A 502 -11.57 -19.77 -6.74
CA PRO A 502 -12.45 -20.14 -5.64
C PRO A 502 -11.71 -20.22 -4.28
N GLY A 503 -12.48 -20.07 -3.20
CA GLY A 503 -12.03 -20.16 -1.81
C GLY A 503 -11.76 -18.80 -1.13
N PHE A 504 -11.17 -18.86 0.06
CA PHE A 504 -11.01 -17.71 0.95
C PHE A 504 -9.57 -17.55 1.46
N HIS A 505 -9.20 -16.31 1.75
CA HIS A 505 -8.26 -16.01 2.81
C HIS A 505 -9.01 -16.06 4.14
N GLU A 506 -8.39 -16.68 5.13
CA GLU A 506 -9.00 -16.86 6.44
C GLU A 506 -8.09 -16.30 7.52
N THR A 507 -8.72 -15.68 8.52
CA THR A 507 -8.05 -15.15 9.71
C THR A 507 -8.84 -15.57 10.92
N THR A 508 -8.16 -16.00 11.98
CA THR A 508 -8.80 -16.27 13.27
C THR A 508 -8.25 -15.30 14.31
N ILE A 509 -9.17 -14.67 15.05
CA ILE A 509 -8.87 -13.84 16.21
C ILE A 509 -9.47 -14.52 17.44
N GLN A 510 -8.67 -14.65 18.47
CA GLN A 510 -8.99 -15.28 19.74
C GLN A 510 -8.76 -14.25 20.83
N LEU A 511 -9.76 -13.98 21.65
CA LEU A 511 -9.69 -13.02 22.75
C LEU A 511 -10.15 -13.69 24.04
N ASP A 512 -9.21 -13.88 24.96
CA ASP A 512 -9.47 -14.38 26.30
C ASP A 512 -9.25 -13.25 27.30
N ARG A 513 -10.36 -12.65 27.76
CA ARG A 513 -10.32 -11.56 28.75
C ARG A 513 -9.87 -12.03 30.13
N ARG A 514 -10.12 -13.29 30.49
CA ARG A 514 -9.75 -13.85 31.81
C ARG A 514 -8.24 -14.06 31.92
N ARG A 515 -7.63 -14.56 30.85
CA ARG A 515 -6.17 -14.73 30.74
C ARG A 515 -5.46 -13.49 30.19
N GLN A 516 -6.20 -12.41 29.94
CA GLN A 516 -5.69 -11.15 29.40
C GLN A 516 -4.82 -11.37 28.15
N ARG A 517 -5.36 -12.17 27.23
CA ARG A 517 -4.68 -12.70 26.05
C ARG A 517 -5.47 -12.39 24.79
N MET A 518 -4.76 -11.99 23.74
CA MET A 518 -5.28 -11.94 22.38
C MET A 518 -4.35 -12.71 21.44
N THR A 519 -4.90 -13.53 20.55
CA THR A 519 -4.14 -14.23 19.51
C THR A 519 -4.77 -13.97 18.16
N VAL A 520 -3.96 -13.61 17.17
CA VAL A 520 -4.37 -13.34 15.79
C VAL A 520 -3.56 -14.25 14.87
N ARG A 521 -4.24 -15.11 14.11
CA ARG A 521 -3.61 -16.02 13.14
C ARG A 521 -3.93 -15.56 11.72
N LEU A 522 -2.90 -15.15 11.00
CA LEU A 522 -2.93 -14.51 9.68
C LEU A 522 -1.99 -15.25 8.72
N ASN A 523 -2.49 -16.27 8.02
CA ASN A 523 -1.73 -17.01 7.01
C ASN A 523 -0.38 -17.56 7.53
N ARG A 524 0.74 -16.84 7.31
CA ARG A 524 2.09 -17.20 7.75
C ARG A 524 2.50 -16.52 9.08
N PHE A 525 1.63 -15.70 9.66
CA PHE A 525 1.89 -14.95 10.88
C PHE A 525 0.95 -15.38 12.00
N ASP A 526 1.52 -15.63 13.17
CA ASP A 526 0.76 -15.74 14.41
C ASP A 526 1.23 -14.65 15.37
N VAL A 527 0.30 -13.79 15.80
CA VAL A 527 0.56 -12.73 16.78
C VAL A 527 -0.14 -13.11 18.08
N THR A 528 0.60 -13.13 19.18
CA THR A 528 0.03 -13.30 20.52
C THR A 528 0.38 -12.09 21.37
N ILE A 529 -0.62 -11.53 22.05
CA ILE A 529 -0.48 -10.40 22.97
C ILE A 529 -0.94 -10.85 24.34
N ALA A 530 -0.09 -10.66 25.34
CA ALA A 530 -0.43 -10.76 26.75
C ALA A 530 -0.35 -9.37 27.37
N TYR A 531 -1.31 -9.01 28.22
CA TYR A 531 -1.33 -7.73 28.89
C TYR A 531 -1.72 -7.90 30.36
N GLY A 532 -1.22 -7.04 31.26
CA GLY A 532 -1.61 -7.04 32.66
C GLY A 532 -0.45 -6.69 33.58
N ASN A 533 -0.30 -7.43 34.66
CA ASN A 533 0.87 -7.41 35.53
C ASN A 533 1.82 -8.58 35.19
N THR A 534 2.93 -8.70 35.93
CA THR A 534 3.93 -9.75 35.74
C THR A 534 3.31 -11.15 35.81
N LYS A 535 2.44 -11.41 36.80
CA LYS A 535 1.76 -12.71 36.98
C LYS A 535 0.82 -13.04 35.80
N ALA A 536 0.07 -12.06 35.31
CA ALA A 536 -0.87 -12.25 34.21
C ALA A 536 -0.18 -12.54 32.87
N THR A 537 1.07 -12.09 32.70
CA THR A 537 1.84 -12.21 31.46
C THR A 537 2.99 -13.22 31.53
N GLU A 538 3.12 -13.94 32.65
CA GLU A 538 4.20 -14.90 32.92
C GLU A 538 4.24 -16.02 31.87
N TRP A 539 3.07 -16.51 31.46
CA TRP A 539 2.93 -17.59 30.48
C TRP A 539 3.47 -17.24 29.09
N LEU A 540 3.64 -15.95 28.77
CA LEU A 540 4.28 -15.49 27.55
C LEU A 540 5.69 -15.02 27.88
N ALA A 541 6.62 -15.96 27.95
CA ALA A 541 8.04 -15.67 28.13
C ALA A 541 8.76 -15.63 26.77
N GLY A 542 9.64 -14.64 26.59
CA GLY A 542 10.60 -14.65 25.50
C GLY A 542 11.78 -15.57 25.81
N PRO A 543 12.69 -15.78 24.85
CA PRO A 543 13.96 -16.45 25.12
C PRO A 543 14.76 -15.66 26.17
N ASP A 544 15.61 -16.38 26.91
CA ASP A 544 16.55 -15.76 27.83
C ASP A 544 17.49 -14.82 27.08
N TRP A 545 17.90 -13.74 27.76
CA TRP A 545 18.86 -12.80 27.22
C TRP A 545 20.23 -13.48 27.11
N PRO A 546 20.98 -13.30 26.02
CA PRO A 546 22.34 -13.84 25.90
C PRO A 546 23.24 -13.34 27.04
N GLU A 547 24.03 -14.24 27.62
CA GLU A 547 24.99 -13.94 28.70
C GLU A 547 26.36 -13.47 28.19
#